data_AF-A0A6I5CPV1-F1
#
_entry.id   AF-A0A6I5CPV1-F1
#
_cell.length_a   1.000
_cell.length_b   1.000
_cell.length_c   1.000
_cell.angle_alpha   90.00
_cell.angle_beta   90.00
_cell.angle_gamma   90.00
#
_symmetry.space_group_name_H-M   'P 1'
#
loop_
_entity.id
_entity.type
_entity.pdbx_description
1 polymer ?
#
loop_
_entity_poly.entity_id
_entity_poly.type
_entity_poly.pdbx_seq_one_letter_code
_entity_poly.pdbx_strand_id
1 'polypeptide(L)'
;MLVSDSVPLLRPDVFVTPSGGGTVHVRSSRGTDLIAAPGIATWLDRLAPFLDGTRTVDQLVGGLDEKRRAVVLRVLRLLDAHGLLDERSATGPDPRAAAHARMRVLLLGDPEHTRAQAD
;
A
#
# COMPACT_ATOMS: atom_id res chain seq x y z
N MET A 1 8.81 -12.55 9.29
CA MET A 1 8.40 -13.90 8.84
C MET A 1 6.90 -13.93 9.02
N LEU A 2 6.17 -13.51 8.00
CA LEU A 2 4.71 -13.46 8.05
C LEU A 2 4.13 -14.84 8.33
N VAL A 3 3.41 -14.94 9.45
CA VAL A 3 2.63 -16.12 9.83
C VAL A 3 1.17 -15.89 9.43
N SER A 4 0.39 -16.95 9.21
CA SER A 4 -1.02 -16.83 8.75
C SER A 4 -1.91 -16.01 9.69
N ASP A 5 -1.56 -15.97 10.98
CA ASP A 5 -2.26 -15.22 12.02
C ASP A 5 -1.72 -13.78 12.21
N SER A 6 -0.61 -13.43 11.53
CA SER A 6 -0.04 -12.08 11.59
C SER A 6 -0.99 -11.05 10.99
N VAL A 7 -1.02 -9.86 11.58
CA VAL A 7 -1.82 -8.74 11.10
C VAL A 7 -0.89 -7.72 10.44
N PRO A 8 -0.68 -7.82 9.11
CA PRO A 8 0.29 -6.96 8.44
C PRO A 8 -0.18 -5.52 8.45
N LEU A 9 0.65 -4.64 9.01
CA LEU A 9 0.48 -3.20 8.95
C LEU A 9 1.54 -2.63 8.01
N LEU A 10 1.13 -2.01 6.91
CA LEU A 10 2.07 -1.24 6.11
C LEU A 10 2.51 -0.03 6.94
N ARG A 11 3.83 0.15 7.09
CA ARG A 11 4.37 1.22 7.91
C ARG A 11 3.84 2.60 7.46
N PRO A 12 3.55 3.52 8.38
CA PRO A 12 2.93 4.80 8.05
C PRO A 12 3.89 5.75 7.29
N ASP A 13 5.20 5.51 7.38
CA ASP A 13 6.21 6.25 6.63
C ASP A 13 6.46 5.70 5.22
N VAL A 14 5.74 4.62 4.83
CA VAL A 14 5.89 3.99 3.52
C VAL A 14 4.93 4.62 2.50
N PHE A 15 5.52 5.20 1.47
CA PHE A 15 4.84 5.78 0.32
C PHE A 15 5.14 4.97 -0.93
N VAL A 16 4.10 4.63 -1.68
CA VAL A 16 4.17 3.81 -2.88
C VAL A 16 3.88 4.69 -4.09
N THR A 17 4.78 4.72 -5.07
CA THR A 17 4.64 5.54 -6.28
C THR A 17 4.82 4.67 -7.52
N PRO A 18 3.78 4.51 -8.36
CA PRO A 18 3.89 3.82 -9.63
C PRO A 18 4.97 4.48 -10.49
N SER A 19 5.79 3.66 -11.12
CA SER A 19 6.79 4.09 -12.09
C SER A 19 6.52 3.31 -13.35
N GLY A 20 6.39 4.00 -14.48
CA GLY A 20 5.93 3.38 -15.73
C GLY A 20 6.66 2.07 -16.05
N GLY A 21 6.02 1.17 -16.80
CA GLY A 21 6.64 -0.08 -17.22
C GLY A 21 6.59 -1.22 -16.19
N GLY A 22 5.64 -1.20 -15.24
CA GLY A 22 5.46 -2.29 -14.28
C GLY A 22 6.43 -2.25 -13.10
N THR A 23 6.88 -1.04 -12.73
CA THR A 23 7.73 -0.81 -11.56
C THR A 23 7.03 0.09 -10.56
N VAL A 24 7.45 0.01 -9.30
CA VAL A 24 6.92 0.84 -8.22
C VAL A 24 8.08 1.26 -7.33
N HIS A 25 8.21 2.56 -7.09
CA HIS A 25 9.09 3.08 -6.06
C HIS A 25 8.38 3.02 -4.72
N VAL A 26 9.06 2.46 -3.72
CA VAL A 26 8.61 2.46 -2.34
C VAL A 26 9.57 3.31 -1.53
N ARG A 27 9.08 4.44 -1.03
CA ARG A 27 9.87 5.37 -0.21
C ARG A 27 9.51 5.17 1.24
N SER A 28 10.52 5.05 2.09
CA SER A 28 10.37 5.00 3.54
C SER A 28 11.42 5.88 4.22
N SER A 29 11.32 6.04 5.53
CA SER A 29 12.37 6.67 6.35
C SER A 29 13.71 5.93 6.28
N ARG A 30 13.72 4.67 5.80
CA ARG A 30 14.93 3.84 5.66
C ARG A 30 15.57 3.93 4.27
N GLY A 31 14.93 4.61 3.33
CA GLY A 31 15.42 4.75 1.96
C GLY A 31 14.34 4.49 0.91
N THR A 32 14.79 4.29 -0.32
CA THR A 32 13.92 4.03 -1.47
C THR A 32 14.21 2.63 -2.01
N ASP A 33 13.19 1.79 -2.03
CA ASP A 33 13.18 0.49 -2.70
C ASP A 33 12.52 0.60 -4.08
N LEU A 34 12.99 -0.19 -5.04
CA LEU A 34 12.35 -0.35 -6.34
C LEU A 34 11.81 -1.77 -6.44
N ILE A 35 10.50 -1.89 -6.65
CA ILE A 35 9.85 -3.18 -6.90
C ILE A 35 9.51 -3.27 -8.39
N ALA A 36 10.16 -4.18 -9.10
CA ALA A 36 9.87 -4.48 -10.50
C ALA A 36 9.09 -5.79 -10.61
N ALA A 37 7.79 -5.70 -10.89
CA ALA A 37 6.96 -6.87 -11.11
C ALA A 37 5.73 -6.51 -11.97
N PRO A 38 5.36 -7.34 -12.96
CA PRO A 38 4.20 -7.07 -13.81
C PRO A 38 2.93 -6.83 -12.98
N GLY A 39 2.31 -5.66 -13.16
CA GLY A 39 1.05 -5.31 -12.48
C GLY A 39 1.19 -5.04 -10.97
N ILE A 40 2.40 -4.90 -10.43
CA ILE A 40 2.61 -4.68 -8.99
C ILE A 40 1.99 -3.39 -8.49
N ALA A 41 1.97 -2.34 -9.31
CA ALA A 41 1.30 -1.08 -8.99
C ALA A 41 -0.19 -1.29 -8.70
N THR A 42 -0.91 -2.03 -9.55
CA THR A 42 -2.33 -2.34 -9.36
C THR A 42 -2.57 -3.24 -8.14
N TRP A 43 -1.67 -4.19 -7.88
CA TRP A 43 -1.76 -5.03 -6.70
C TRP A 43 -1.55 -4.25 -5.40
N LEU A 44 -0.54 -3.39 -5.35
CA LEU A 44 -0.26 -2.55 -4.18
C LEU A 44 -1.37 -1.53 -3.95
N ASP A 45 -1.91 -0.91 -5.00
CA ASP A 45 -3.04 0.02 -4.90
C ASP A 45 -4.29 -0.65 -4.29
N ARG A 46 -4.57 -1.90 -4.67
CA ARG A 46 -5.69 -2.68 -4.12
C ARG A 46 -5.42 -3.25 -2.75
N LEU A 47 -4.18 -3.66 -2.45
CA LEU A 47 -3.82 -4.34 -1.21
C LEU A 47 -3.54 -3.35 -0.08
N ALA A 48 -2.91 -2.21 -0.37
CA ALA A 48 -2.56 -1.16 0.60
C ALA A 48 -3.68 -0.76 1.58
N PRO A 49 -4.95 -0.57 1.16
CA PRO A 49 -6.01 -0.21 2.10
C PRO A 49 -6.34 -1.32 3.11
N PHE A 50 -5.99 -2.58 2.83
CA PHE A 50 -6.21 -3.71 3.73
C PHE A 50 -4.98 -4.04 4.60
N LEU A 51 -3.83 -3.41 4.36
CA LEU A 51 -2.61 -3.53 5.18
C LEU A 51 -2.62 -2.49 6.31
N ASP A 52 -3.72 -2.45 7.04
CA ASP A 52 -4.00 -1.51 8.11
C ASP A 52 -3.79 -2.11 9.51
N GLY A 53 -3.36 -3.37 9.59
CA GLY A 53 -3.21 -4.07 10.86
C GLY A 53 -4.54 -4.46 11.52
N THR A 54 -5.64 -4.55 10.76
CA THR A 54 -6.94 -5.05 11.26
C THR A 54 -7.25 -6.48 10.84
N ARG A 55 -6.68 -6.94 9.72
CA ARG A 55 -6.96 -8.26 9.13
C ARG A 55 -5.74 -9.16 9.17
N THR A 56 -5.93 -10.41 9.57
CA THR A 56 -4.85 -11.41 9.50
C THR A 56 -4.53 -11.75 8.05
N VAL A 57 -3.33 -12.30 7.80
CA VAL A 57 -2.96 -12.80 6.48
C VAL A 57 -4.02 -13.77 5.95
N ASP A 58 -4.53 -14.68 6.79
CA ASP A 58 -5.57 -15.63 6.36
C ASP A 58 -6.89 -14.94 5.98
N GLN A 59 -7.30 -13.90 6.70
CA GLN A 59 -8.48 -13.09 6.35
C GLN A 59 -8.29 -12.31 5.04
N LEU A 60 -7.06 -11.86 4.74
CA LEU A 60 -6.74 -11.18 3.48
C LEU A 60 -6.86 -12.10 2.26
N VAL A 61 -6.62 -13.40 2.44
CA VAL A 61 -6.63 -14.39 1.34
C VAL A 61 -7.82 -15.35 1.35
N GLY A 62 -8.62 -15.38 2.42
CA GLY A 62 -9.69 -16.37 2.64
C GLY A 62 -10.82 -16.36 1.62
N GLY A 63 -10.98 -15.28 0.84
CA GLY A 63 -11.99 -15.16 -0.22
C GLY A 63 -11.42 -15.13 -1.64
N LEU A 64 -10.11 -15.36 -1.81
CA LEU A 64 -9.43 -15.28 -3.11
C LEU A 64 -9.27 -16.67 -3.73
N ASP A 65 -9.35 -16.74 -5.06
CA ASP A 65 -8.93 -17.91 -5.81
C ASP A 65 -7.42 -18.17 -5.62
N GLU A 66 -6.99 -19.42 -5.81
CA GLU A 66 -5.62 -19.86 -5.52
C GLU A 66 -4.55 -19.02 -6.22
N LYS A 67 -4.82 -18.61 -7.48
CA LYS A 67 -3.90 -17.77 -8.24
C LYS A 67 -3.74 -16.39 -7.62
N ARG A 68 -4.84 -15.76 -7.18
CA ARG A 68 -4.80 -14.47 -6.47
C ARG A 68 -4.18 -14.60 -5.08
N ARG A 69 -4.50 -15.67 -4.33
CA ARG A 69 -3.90 -15.98 -3.03
C ARG A 69 -2.38 -16.04 -3.12
N ALA A 70 -1.85 -16.78 -4.10
CA ALA A 70 -0.40 -16.89 -4.32
C ALA A 70 0.28 -15.54 -4.60
N VAL A 71 -0.37 -14.66 -5.37
CA VAL A 71 0.16 -13.32 -5.65
C VAL A 71 0.16 -12.45 -4.40
N VAL A 72 -0.94 -12.39 -3.65
CA VAL A 72 -1.02 -11.61 -2.40
C VAL A 72 0.04 -12.07 -1.41
N LEU A 73 0.19 -13.37 -1.19
CA LEU A 73 1.23 -13.92 -0.31
C LEU A 73 2.65 -13.59 -0.80
N ARG A 74 2.86 -13.49 -2.11
CA ARG A 74 4.18 -13.10 -2.67
C ARG A 74 4.46 -11.61 -2.44
N VAL A 75 3.46 -10.75 -2.63
CA VAL A 75 3.58 -9.31 -2.35
C VAL A 75 3.82 -9.07 -0.87
N LEU A 76 3.05 -9.70 0.01
CA LEU A 76 3.21 -9.59 1.46
C LEU A 76 4.62 -10.01 1.91
N ARG A 77 5.11 -11.16 1.43
CA ARG A 77 6.48 -11.62 1.72
C ARG A 77 7.55 -10.64 1.23
N LEU A 78 7.34 -10.03 0.08
CA LEU A 78 8.26 -9.04 -0.45
C LEU A 78 8.27 -7.76 0.41
N LEU A 79 7.12 -7.29 0.87
CA LEU A 79 7.05 -6.15 1.78
C LEU A 79 7.67 -6.45 3.17
N ASP A 80 7.45 -7.66 3.71
CA ASP A 80 8.07 -8.14 4.97
C ASP A 80 9.60 -8.23 4.85
N ALA A 81 10.11 -8.84 3.78
CA ALA A 81 11.55 -8.99 3.54
C ALA A 81 12.29 -7.66 3.45
N HIS A 82 11.62 -6.60 2.98
CA HIS A 82 12.18 -5.25 2.91
C HIS A 82 11.90 -4.41 4.18
N GLY A 83 11.29 -4.99 5.21
CA GLY A 83 11.00 -4.29 6.47
C GLY A 83 10.02 -3.13 6.31
N LEU A 84 9.11 -3.25 5.34
CA LEU A 84 8.07 -2.27 5.01
C LEU A 84 6.76 -2.53 5.78
N LEU A 85 6.61 -3.74 6.32
CA LEU A 85 5.51 -4.12 7.20
C LEU A 85 5.96 -4.07 8.66
N ASP A 86 5.09 -3.56 9.51
CA ASP A 86 5.14 -3.82 10.95
C ASP A 86 4.19 -4.99 11.27
N GLU A 87 4.62 -5.85 12.19
CA GLU A 87 3.77 -6.86 12.79
C GLU A 87 3.17 -6.29 14.08
N ARG A 88 1.83 -6.17 14.14
CA ARG A 88 1.13 -5.87 15.39
C ARG A 88 0.41 -7.11 15.90
N SER A 89 0.49 -7.35 17.20
CA SER A 89 -0.51 -8.15 17.90
C SER A 89 -1.82 -7.36 17.89
N ALA A 90 -2.93 -7.98 17.50
CA ALA A 90 -4.21 -7.35 17.24
C ALA A 90 -4.82 -6.66 18.47
N THR A 91 -4.36 -5.46 18.85
CA THR A 91 -5.02 -4.64 19.88
C THR A 91 -4.65 -3.16 19.73
N GLY A 92 -5.55 -2.35 19.15
CA GLY A 92 -5.46 -0.89 19.20
C GLY A 92 -6.17 -0.17 18.04
N PRO A 93 -6.74 1.03 18.28
CA PRO A 93 -7.45 1.80 17.25
C PRO A 93 -6.52 2.33 16.14
N ASP A 94 -7.13 2.54 14.97
CA ASP A 94 -6.52 2.72 13.65
C ASP A 94 -6.02 4.16 13.38
N PRO A 95 -4.71 4.42 13.26
CA PRO A 95 -4.17 5.72 12.84
C PRO A 95 -4.23 5.96 11.31
N ARG A 96 -4.43 4.93 10.48
CA ARG A 96 -4.38 5.00 9.01
C ARG A 96 -5.75 5.21 8.37
N ALA A 97 -6.86 4.62 8.83
CA ALA A 97 -8.19 5.07 8.40
C ALA A 97 -8.44 6.52 8.80
N ALA A 98 -7.92 6.96 9.96
CA ALA A 98 -7.96 8.36 10.36
C ALA A 98 -7.15 9.28 9.42
N ALA A 99 -6.04 8.79 8.86
CA ALA A 99 -5.23 9.52 7.89
C ALA A 99 -5.92 9.60 6.51
N HIS A 100 -6.55 8.52 6.04
CA HIS A 100 -7.29 8.48 4.77
C HIS A 100 -8.61 9.27 4.79
N ALA A 101 -9.23 9.47 5.96
CA ALA A 101 -10.41 10.32 6.10
C ALA A 101 -10.15 11.80 5.74
N ARG A 102 -8.88 12.23 5.67
CA ARG A 102 -8.49 13.58 5.26
C ARG A 102 -7.76 13.55 3.92
N MET A 103 -8.51 13.34 2.84
CA MET A 103 -7.98 13.58 1.49
C MET A 103 -7.72 15.09 1.31
N ARG A 104 -6.44 15.48 1.24
CA ARG A 104 -6.02 16.82 0.86
C ARG A 104 -5.48 16.76 -0.57
N VAL A 105 -6.21 17.36 -1.50
CA VAL A 105 -5.77 17.51 -2.89
C VAL A 105 -4.87 18.75 -2.97
N LEU A 106 -3.59 18.54 -3.33
CA LEU A 106 -2.66 19.62 -3.65
C LEU A 106 -2.54 19.69 -5.17
N LEU A 107 -3.07 20.77 -5.75
CA LEU A 107 -2.94 21.07 -7.17
C LEU A 107 -1.64 21.84 -7.38
N LEU A 108 -0.81 21.39 -8.33
CA LEU A 108 0.36 22.14 -8.78
C LEU A 108 -0.02 22.91 -10.05
N GLY A 109 -0.37 24.20 -9.90
CA GLY A 109 -0.74 25.09 -10.99
C GLY A 109 -1.27 26.44 -10.47
N ASP A 110 -1.19 27.48 -11.30
CA ASP A 110 -1.73 28.81 -11.00
C ASP A 110 -3.26 28.80 -11.18
N PRO A 111 -4.07 29.10 -10.13
CA PRO A 111 -5.53 29.01 -10.19
C PRO A 111 -6.16 29.98 -11.21
N GLU A 112 -5.44 31.02 -11.62
CA GLU A 112 -5.92 32.05 -12.55
C GLU A 112 -5.89 31.61 -14.02
N HIS A 113 -5.06 30.63 -14.40
CA HIS A 113 -4.94 30.19 -15.81
C HIS A 113 -6.07 29.25 -16.28
N THR A 114 -6.88 28.70 -15.36
CA THR A 114 -7.97 27.76 -15.71
C THR A 114 -9.27 28.47 -16.10
N ARG A 115 -9.43 29.77 -15.77
CA ARG A 115 -10.63 30.55 -16.11
C ARG A 115 -10.65 31.11 -17.53
N ALA A 116 -9.49 31.22 -18.19
CA ALA A 116 -9.36 31.92 -19.47
C ALA A 116 -9.58 31.03 -20.72
N GLN A 117 -9.92 29.74 -20.54
CA GLN A 117 -10.11 28.80 -21.66
C GLN A 117 -11.52 28.17 -21.67
N ALA A 118 -12.49 28.87 -21.09
CA ALA A 118 -13.90 28.51 -21.11
C ALA A 118 -14.79 29.62 -21.69
N ASP A 119 -14.21 30.62 -22.39
CA ASP A 119 -14.92 31.64 -23.16
C ASP A 119 -14.52 31.53 -24.65
#